data_AF-P47870-F1
#
_entry.id   AF-P47870-F1
#
_cell.length_a   1.000
_cell.length_b   1.000
_cell.length_c   1.000
_cell.angle_alpha   90.00
_cell.angle_beta   90.00
_cell.angle_gamma   90.00
#
_symmetry.space_group_name_H-M   'P 1'
#
loop_
_entity.id
_entity.type
_entity.pdbx_description
1 polymer ?
#
loop_
_entity_poly.entity_id
_entity_poly.type
_entity_poly.pdbx_seq_one_letter_code
_entity_poly.pdbx_strand_id
1 'polypeptide(L)'
;MWRVRKRGYFGIWSFPLIIAAVCAQSVNDPSNMSLVKETVDRLLKGYDIRLRPDFGGPPVAVGMNIDIASIDMVSEVNMDYTLTMYFQQAWRDKRLSYNVIPLNLTLDNRVADQLWVPDTYFLNDKKSFVHGVTVKNRMIRLHPDGTVLYGLRITTTAACMMDLRRYPLDEQNCTLEIESYGYTTDDIEFYWRGDDNAVTGVTKIELPQFSIVDYKLITKKVVFSTGSYPRLSLSFKLKRNIGYFILQTYMPSILITILSWVSFWINYDASAARVALGITTVLTMTTINTHLRETLPKIPYVKAIDMYLMGCFVFVFMALLEYALVNYIFFGRGPQRQKKAAEKAASANNEKMRLDVNKIFYKDIKQNGTQYRSLWDPTGNLSPTRRTTNYDFSLYTMDPHENILLSTLEIKNEMATSEAVMGLGDPRSTMLAYDASSIQYRKAGLPRHSFGRNALERHVAQKKSRLRRRASQLKITIPDLTDVNAIDRWSRIFFPVVFSFFNIVYWLYYVN
;
A
#
# COMPACT_ATOMS: atom_id res chain seq x y z
N MET A 1 20.35 -88.42 -19.83
CA MET A 1 20.39 -89.86 -20.19
C MET A 1 21.09 -89.95 -21.55
N TRP A 2 22.16 -90.75 -21.72
CA TRP A 2 23.04 -90.81 -22.94
C TRP A 2 23.70 -89.45 -23.32
N ARG A 3 25.03 -89.16 -23.30
CA ARG A 3 26.33 -89.87 -23.28
C ARG A 3 26.84 -90.38 -24.65
N VAL A 4 28.14 -90.10 -24.92
CA VAL A 4 29.06 -90.60 -26.00
C VAL A 4 29.19 -89.64 -27.23
N ARG A 5 30.38 -89.26 -27.77
CA ARG A 5 31.82 -89.57 -27.47
C ARG A 5 32.78 -88.36 -27.65
N LYS A 6 34.04 -88.50 -27.21
CA LYS A 6 35.14 -87.49 -27.29
C LYS A 6 36.01 -87.57 -28.56
N ARG A 7 36.53 -86.41 -29.00
CA ARG A 7 37.97 -86.03 -29.22
C ARG A 7 37.97 -84.52 -29.53
N GLY A 8 38.73 -83.64 -28.88
CA GLY A 8 40.20 -83.52 -28.81
C GLY A 8 40.62 -82.34 -29.73
N TYR A 9 41.58 -81.46 -29.44
CA TYR A 9 42.57 -81.33 -28.36
C TYR A 9 43.09 -79.86 -28.31
N PHE A 10 43.69 -79.42 -27.18
CA PHE A 10 44.59 -78.26 -26.99
C PHE A 10 44.21 -76.85 -27.53
N GLY A 11 44.50 -75.81 -26.73
CA GLY A 11 44.79 -74.48 -27.31
C GLY A 11 44.45 -73.22 -26.50
N ILE A 12 45.30 -72.87 -25.52
CA ILE A 12 45.71 -71.49 -25.17
C ILE A 12 44.64 -70.50 -24.62
N TRP A 13 45.01 -69.81 -23.53
CA TRP A 13 44.22 -68.78 -22.84
C TRP A 13 44.51 -67.35 -23.40
N SER A 14 43.94 -66.33 -22.73
CA SER A 14 44.30 -64.89 -22.84
C SER A 14 44.03 -64.20 -24.19
N PHE A 15 42.75 -63.94 -24.50
CA PHE A 15 42.35 -63.07 -25.63
C PHE A 15 41.27 -61.96 -25.39
N PRO A 16 40.90 -61.52 -24.16
CA PRO A 16 39.99 -60.38 -23.99
C PRO A 16 40.67 -59.00 -23.78
N LEU A 17 42.00 -58.95 -23.56
CA LEU A 17 42.69 -57.70 -23.16
C LEU A 17 43.29 -56.90 -24.33
N ILE A 18 43.69 -57.57 -25.42
CA ILE A 18 44.35 -56.92 -26.57
C ILE A 18 43.37 -56.06 -27.37
N ILE A 19 42.10 -56.49 -27.51
CA ILE A 19 41.08 -55.75 -28.26
C ILE A 19 40.82 -54.37 -27.64
N ALA A 20 40.76 -54.29 -26.30
CA ALA A 20 40.62 -53.03 -25.58
C ALA A 20 41.83 -52.10 -25.78
N ALA A 21 43.05 -52.64 -25.79
CA ALA A 21 44.27 -51.88 -26.04
C ALA A 21 44.35 -51.32 -27.47
N VAL A 22 43.97 -52.11 -28.48
CA VAL A 22 43.96 -51.68 -29.89
C VAL A 22 42.93 -50.57 -30.12
N CYS A 23 41.73 -50.65 -29.53
CA CYS A 23 40.75 -49.58 -29.60
C CYS A 23 41.23 -48.28 -28.92
N ALA A 24 42.05 -48.36 -27.86
CA ALA A 24 42.63 -47.19 -27.21
C ALA A 24 43.77 -46.54 -28.03
N GLN A 25 44.53 -47.33 -28.80
CA GLN A 25 45.69 -46.84 -29.56
C GLN A 25 45.31 -46.04 -30.83
N SER A 26 44.12 -46.27 -31.40
CA SER A 26 43.65 -45.59 -32.63
C SER A 26 43.50 -44.06 -32.52
N VAL A 27 43.57 -43.49 -31.31
CA VAL A 27 43.33 -42.06 -31.06
C VAL A 27 44.60 -41.20 -31.25
N ASN A 28 45.80 -41.79 -31.13
CA ASN A 28 47.07 -41.06 -31.08
C ASN A 28 47.85 -40.99 -32.41
N ASP A 29 47.28 -41.47 -33.51
CA ASP A 29 47.98 -41.50 -34.80
C ASP A 29 48.06 -40.09 -35.43
N PRO A 30 49.26 -39.50 -35.66
CA PRO A 30 49.39 -38.11 -36.10
C PRO A 30 48.80 -37.82 -37.49
N SER A 31 48.59 -38.88 -38.29
CA SER A 31 47.83 -38.89 -39.53
C SER A 31 46.41 -38.27 -39.39
N ASN A 32 45.76 -38.45 -38.24
CA ASN A 32 44.43 -37.92 -37.98
C ASN A 32 44.43 -36.39 -37.80
N MET A 33 45.52 -35.82 -37.26
CA MET A 33 45.60 -34.37 -37.01
C MET A 33 45.71 -33.59 -38.32
N SER A 34 46.52 -34.05 -39.28
CA SER A 34 46.58 -33.46 -40.61
C SER A 34 45.26 -33.61 -41.37
N LEU A 35 44.59 -34.76 -41.25
CA LEU A 35 43.29 -35.02 -41.88
C LEU A 35 42.17 -34.10 -41.38
N VAL A 36 42.11 -33.84 -40.06
CA VAL A 36 41.18 -32.87 -39.46
C VAL A 36 41.50 -31.45 -39.95
N LYS A 37 42.78 -31.06 -39.94
CA LYS A 37 43.21 -29.73 -40.42
C LYS A 37 42.84 -29.50 -41.89
N GLU A 38 43.21 -30.43 -42.78
CA GLU A 38 42.90 -30.34 -44.21
C GLU A 38 41.38 -30.30 -44.46
N THR A 39 40.60 -31.06 -43.69
CA THR A 39 39.14 -31.01 -43.77
C THR A 39 38.61 -29.61 -43.43
N VAL A 40 39.06 -28.99 -42.33
CA VAL A 40 38.62 -27.64 -41.93
C VAL A 40 39.11 -26.57 -42.92
N ASP A 41 40.36 -26.62 -43.36
CA ASP A 41 40.91 -25.73 -44.38
C ASP A 41 40.09 -25.82 -45.68
N ARG A 42 39.64 -27.03 -46.07
CA ARG A 42 38.80 -27.25 -47.26
C ARG A 42 37.38 -26.73 -47.09
N LEU A 43 36.77 -26.80 -45.90
CA LEU A 43 35.42 -26.26 -45.65
C LEU A 43 35.39 -24.72 -45.70
N LEU A 44 36.47 -24.06 -45.27
CA LEU A 44 36.58 -22.60 -45.30
C LEU A 44 37.04 -22.06 -46.67
N LYS A 45 37.67 -22.88 -47.51
CA LYS A 45 38.19 -22.48 -48.83
C LYS A 45 37.06 -22.12 -49.81
N GLY A 46 36.78 -20.83 -49.92
CA GLY A 46 35.71 -20.30 -50.78
C GLY A 46 34.35 -20.16 -50.09
N TYR A 47 34.30 -20.28 -48.75
CA TYR A 47 33.10 -20.02 -47.98
C TYR A 47 32.80 -18.51 -47.92
N ASP A 48 31.66 -18.09 -48.44
CA ASP A 48 31.22 -16.68 -48.35
C ASP A 48 30.30 -16.47 -47.14
N ILE A 49 30.83 -15.77 -46.14
CA ILE A 49 30.14 -15.40 -44.90
C ILE A 49 28.92 -14.50 -45.12
N ARG A 50 28.81 -13.82 -46.27
CA ARG A 50 27.73 -12.87 -46.58
C ARG A 50 26.46 -13.54 -47.06
N LEU A 51 26.51 -14.83 -47.39
CA LEU A 51 25.37 -15.59 -47.92
C LEU A 51 24.85 -16.57 -46.86
N ARG A 52 23.54 -16.53 -46.61
CA ARG A 52 22.85 -17.54 -45.79
C ARG A 52 22.93 -18.93 -46.43
N PRO A 53 22.79 -20.01 -45.64
CA PRO A 53 22.54 -21.35 -46.18
C PRO A 53 21.34 -21.36 -47.12
N ASP A 54 21.42 -22.14 -48.20
CA ASP A 54 20.40 -22.25 -49.25
C ASP A 54 19.91 -20.90 -49.81
N PHE A 55 20.80 -19.92 -49.97
CA PHE A 55 20.50 -18.65 -50.64
C PHE A 55 19.91 -18.87 -52.06
N GLY A 56 18.72 -18.33 -52.31
CA GLY A 56 17.94 -18.59 -53.53
C GLY A 56 17.07 -19.86 -53.49
N GLY A 57 17.09 -20.59 -52.39
CA GLY A 57 16.23 -21.73 -52.08
C GLY A 57 15.35 -21.48 -50.84
N PRO A 58 14.94 -22.53 -50.09
CA PRO A 58 14.06 -22.40 -48.93
C PRO A 58 14.67 -21.54 -47.81
N PRO A 59 13.86 -21.04 -46.87
CA PRO A 59 14.37 -20.37 -45.67
C PRO A 59 15.23 -21.31 -44.83
N VAL A 60 16.25 -20.77 -44.15
CA VAL A 60 17.06 -21.56 -43.21
C VAL A 60 16.32 -21.72 -41.88
N ALA A 61 16.01 -22.96 -41.52
CA ALA A 61 15.39 -23.28 -40.24
C ALA A 61 16.44 -23.25 -39.11
N VAL A 62 16.24 -22.38 -38.12
CA VAL A 62 17.11 -22.22 -36.95
C VAL A 62 16.36 -22.62 -35.67
N GLY A 63 16.76 -23.73 -35.07
CA GLY A 63 16.21 -24.23 -33.82
C GLY A 63 16.92 -23.60 -32.63
N MET A 64 16.19 -22.89 -31.77
CA MET A 64 16.74 -22.24 -30.56
C MET A 64 16.53 -23.10 -29.32
N ASN A 65 17.48 -23.03 -28.39
CA ASN A 65 17.45 -23.70 -27.08
C ASN A 65 18.10 -22.76 -26.04
N ILE A 66 17.55 -22.68 -24.82
CA ILE A 66 18.01 -21.75 -23.78
C ILE A 66 18.19 -22.50 -22.46
N ASP A 67 19.40 -22.53 -21.90
CA ASP A 67 19.61 -22.98 -20.51
C ASP A 67 19.86 -21.75 -19.62
N ILE A 68 18.94 -21.46 -18.70
CA ILE A 68 19.03 -20.29 -17.83
C ILE A 68 19.94 -20.61 -16.65
N ALA A 69 20.97 -19.80 -16.43
CA ALA A 69 21.85 -19.92 -15.28
C ALA A 69 21.31 -19.16 -14.06
N SER A 70 20.80 -17.93 -14.26
CA SER A 70 20.26 -17.10 -13.20
C SER A 70 19.37 -15.97 -13.75
N ILE A 71 18.44 -15.49 -12.92
CA ILE A 71 17.87 -14.13 -13.03
C ILE A 71 18.50 -13.34 -11.89
N ASP A 72 19.35 -12.39 -12.22
CA ASP A 72 20.29 -11.78 -11.27
C ASP A 72 19.63 -10.67 -10.43
N MET A 73 18.70 -9.92 -11.05
CA MET A 73 17.85 -8.93 -10.38
C MET A 73 16.59 -8.62 -11.21
N VAL A 74 15.54 -8.17 -10.53
CA VAL A 74 14.33 -7.59 -11.12
C VAL A 74 14.18 -6.19 -10.51
N SER A 75 14.02 -5.16 -11.35
CA SER A 75 13.95 -3.76 -10.92
C SER A 75 12.60 -3.16 -11.29
N GLU A 76 11.76 -2.92 -10.29
CA GLU A 76 10.53 -2.12 -10.44
C GLU A 76 10.87 -0.66 -10.75
N VAL A 77 11.99 -0.14 -10.22
CA VAL A 77 12.45 1.24 -10.41
C VAL A 77 12.76 1.52 -11.88
N ASN A 78 13.47 0.60 -12.55
CA ASN A 78 13.87 0.75 -13.95
C ASN A 78 12.89 0.12 -14.95
N MET A 79 11.95 -0.73 -14.50
CA MET A 79 11.10 -1.58 -15.35
C MET A 79 11.95 -2.52 -16.22
N ASP A 80 12.84 -3.29 -15.60
CA ASP A 80 13.66 -4.32 -16.25
C ASP A 80 14.00 -5.50 -15.33
N TYR A 81 14.57 -6.55 -15.92
CA TYR A 81 15.15 -7.70 -15.25
C TYR A 81 16.44 -8.14 -15.95
N THR A 82 17.41 -8.62 -15.18
CA THR A 82 18.69 -9.11 -15.70
C THR A 82 18.69 -10.63 -15.72
N LEU A 83 18.86 -11.20 -16.91
CA LEU A 83 18.85 -12.64 -17.18
C LEU A 83 20.23 -13.07 -17.67
N THR A 84 20.81 -14.10 -17.06
CA THR A 84 22.05 -14.75 -17.50
C THR A 84 21.76 -16.16 -17.99
N MET A 85 22.08 -16.44 -19.26
CA MET A 85 21.68 -17.67 -19.96
C MET A 85 22.74 -18.18 -20.94
N TYR A 86 22.68 -19.48 -21.23
CA TYR A 86 23.33 -20.13 -22.36
C TYR A 86 22.34 -20.18 -23.53
N PHE A 87 22.50 -19.28 -24.49
CA PHE A 87 21.69 -19.20 -25.69
C PHE A 87 22.31 -20.08 -26.78
N GLN A 88 21.59 -21.10 -27.23
CA GLN A 88 22.04 -22.05 -28.24
C GLN A 88 21.17 -21.98 -29.48
N GLN A 89 21.79 -22.11 -30.64
CA GLN A 89 21.16 -22.10 -31.96
C GLN A 89 21.70 -23.24 -32.80
N ALA A 90 20.81 -23.96 -33.47
CA ALA A 90 21.15 -25.05 -34.37
C ALA A 90 20.51 -24.85 -35.74
N TRP A 91 21.32 -24.77 -36.79
CA TRP A 91 20.87 -24.73 -38.19
C TRP A 91 21.71 -25.68 -39.05
N ARG A 92 21.33 -25.87 -40.31
CA ARG A 92 22.06 -26.73 -41.24
C ARG A 92 22.65 -25.92 -42.39
N ASP A 93 23.97 -25.99 -42.56
CA ASP A 93 24.69 -25.40 -43.69
C ASP A 93 25.38 -26.51 -44.49
N LYS A 94 24.86 -26.80 -45.68
CA LYS A 94 25.37 -27.84 -46.59
C LYS A 94 26.83 -27.60 -46.98
N ARG A 95 27.28 -26.33 -47.00
CA ARG A 95 28.66 -25.91 -47.30
C ARG A 95 29.66 -26.44 -46.27
N LEU A 96 29.20 -26.75 -45.05
CA LEU A 96 30.03 -27.19 -43.92
C LEU A 96 29.95 -28.71 -43.65
N SER A 97 29.32 -29.48 -44.55
CA SER A 97 29.21 -30.94 -44.44
C SER A 97 30.54 -31.66 -44.73
N TYR A 98 30.83 -32.75 -44.02
CA TYR A 98 32.07 -33.51 -44.17
C TYR A 98 31.88 -35.02 -43.96
N ASN A 99 32.33 -35.81 -44.95
CA ASN A 99 32.11 -37.27 -44.99
C ASN A 99 33.30 -38.08 -44.43
N VAL A 100 34.42 -37.44 -44.11
CA VAL A 100 35.71 -38.11 -43.87
C VAL A 100 35.90 -38.52 -42.41
N ILE A 101 35.23 -37.84 -41.48
CA ILE A 101 35.48 -37.93 -40.03
C ILE A 101 34.16 -38.29 -39.33
N PRO A 102 34.07 -39.42 -38.60
CA PRO A 102 32.83 -39.86 -37.94
C PRO A 102 32.56 -39.17 -36.58
N LEU A 103 33.14 -37.98 -36.37
CA LEU A 103 33.12 -37.25 -35.10
C LEU A 103 32.54 -35.83 -35.29
N ASN A 104 31.89 -35.30 -34.27
CA ASN A 104 31.38 -33.92 -34.26
C ASN A 104 32.54 -32.95 -33.92
N LEU A 105 32.98 -32.17 -34.90
CA LEU A 105 34.12 -31.26 -34.76
C LEU A 105 33.73 -30.05 -33.90
N THR A 106 34.15 -30.03 -32.64
CA THR A 106 34.03 -28.85 -31.77
C THR A 106 35.24 -27.95 -32.03
N LEU A 107 34.99 -26.75 -32.58
CA LEU A 107 36.01 -25.83 -33.07
C LEU A 107 36.23 -24.66 -32.09
N ASP A 108 37.38 -24.00 -32.25
CA ASP A 108 37.77 -22.81 -31.51
C ASP A 108 36.79 -21.63 -31.75
N ASN A 109 36.55 -20.82 -30.71
CA ASN A 109 35.58 -19.74 -30.72
C ASN A 109 35.85 -18.62 -31.75
N ARG A 110 37.05 -18.55 -32.34
CA ARG A 110 37.43 -17.62 -33.41
C ARG A 110 36.88 -18.00 -34.78
N VAL A 111 36.57 -19.27 -35.04
CA VAL A 111 36.01 -19.68 -36.35
C VAL A 111 34.61 -19.07 -36.58
N ALA A 112 33.90 -18.71 -35.51
CA ALA A 112 32.60 -18.03 -35.59
C ALA A 112 32.68 -16.66 -36.31
N ASP A 113 33.86 -16.02 -36.38
CA ASP A 113 34.05 -14.77 -37.13
C ASP A 113 34.35 -15.03 -38.63
N GLN A 114 34.41 -16.29 -39.05
CA GLN A 114 34.66 -16.76 -40.43
C GLN A 114 33.51 -17.62 -41.00
N LEU A 115 32.38 -17.69 -40.29
CA LEU A 115 31.19 -18.44 -40.68
C LEU A 115 29.97 -17.51 -40.74
N TRP A 116 28.97 -17.86 -41.53
CA TRP A 116 27.66 -17.21 -41.45
C TRP A 116 27.01 -17.61 -40.12
N VAL A 117 26.50 -16.63 -39.37
CA VAL A 117 25.66 -16.84 -38.19
C VAL A 117 24.39 -16.01 -38.35
N PRO A 118 23.22 -16.48 -37.86
CA PRO A 118 21.99 -15.72 -37.91
C PRO A 118 22.06 -14.46 -37.04
N ASP A 119 21.41 -13.40 -37.49
CA ASP A 119 21.41 -12.04 -36.89
C ASP A 119 20.38 -11.88 -35.77
N THR A 120 20.30 -12.88 -34.89
CA THR A 120 19.37 -12.91 -33.76
C THR A 120 19.62 -11.75 -32.79
N TYR A 121 18.61 -10.95 -32.53
CA TYR A 121 18.61 -9.90 -31.50
C TYR A 121 17.45 -10.09 -30.51
N PHE A 122 17.54 -9.39 -29.39
CA PHE A 122 16.51 -9.37 -28.36
C PHE A 122 15.79 -8.02 -28.40
N LEU A 123 14.48 -8.01 -28.71
CA LEU A 123 13.73 -6.76 -28.89
C LEU A 123 13.62 -5.94 -27.60
N ASN A 124 13.56 -6.62 -26.46
CA ASN A 124 13.38 -5.99 -25.15
C ASN A 124 14.71 -5.58 -24.49
N ASP A 125 15.87 -5.84 -25.10
CA ASP A 125 17.16 -5.59 -24.46
C ASP A 125 17.49 -4.09 -24.34
N LYS A 126 17.77 -3.65 -23.11
CA LYS A 126 18.37 -2.33 -22.85
C LYS A 126 19.89 -2.37 -22.89
N LYS A 127 20.47 -3.51 -22.51
CA LYS A 127 21.92 -3.73 -22.39
C LYS A 127 22.23 -5.21 -22.21
N SER A 128 22.82 -5.81 -23.24
CA SER A 128 23.38 -7.16 -23.18
C SER A 128 24.89 -7.19 -23.38
N PHE A 129 25.51 -8.28 -22.94
CA PHE A 129 26.91 -8.58 -23.24
C PHE A 129 27.12 -10.09 -23.31
N VAL A 130 28.02 -10.51 -24.21
CA VAL A 130 28.58 -11.87 -24.22
C VAL A 130 29.72 -11.92 -23.22
N HIS A 131 29.77 -12.96 -22.39
CA HIS A 131 30.86 -13.13 -21.43
C HIS A 131 32.22 -13.29 -22.13
N GLY A 132 33.29 -12.82 -21.49
CA GLY A 132 34.62 -12.69 -22.10
C GLY A 132 35.77 -13.28 -21.30
N VAL A 133 35.49 -14.18 -20.34
CA VAL A 133 36.48 -14.67 -19.36
C VAL A 133 36.57 -16.19 -19.42
N THR A 134 37.74 -16.79 -19.69
CA THR A 134 39.04 -16.19 -20.10
C THR A 134 39.09 -15.78 -21.58
N VAL A 135 38.08 -16.18 -22.36
CA VAL A 135 37.88 -15.84 -23.78
C VAL A 135 36.41 -15.51 -24.01
N LYS A 136 36.05 -14.94 -25.18
CA LYS A 136 34.63 -14.77 -25.56
C LYS A 136 33.90 -16.11 -25.46
N ASN A 137 32.88 -16.19 -24.61
CA ASN A 137 32.12 -17.41 -24.31
C ASN A 137 31.18 -17.76 -25.48
N ARG A 138 31.77 -18.17 -26.60
CA ARG A 138 31.12 -18.72 -27.79
C ARG A 138 31.62 -20.14 -28.03
N MET A 139 30.80 -21.01 -28.59
CA MET A 139 31.19 -22.34 -29.08
C MET A 139 30.64 -22.57 -30.50
N ILE A 140 31.44 -23.24 -31.33
CA ILE A 140 31.01 -23.78 -32.63
C ILE A 140 31.23 -25.29 -32.57
N ARG A 141 30.20 -26.07 -32.88
CA ARG A 141 30.31 -27.51 -33.11
C ARG A 141 29.68 -27.83 -34.46
N LEU A 142 30.49 -28.35 -35.37
CA LEU A 142 30.03 -28.90 -36.64
C LEU A 142 29.69 -30.38 -36.47
N HIS A 143 28.67 -30.81 -37.20
CA HIS A 143 28.27 -32.19 -37.38
C HIS A 143 28.47 -32.58 -38.87
N PRO A 144 28.77 -33.86 -39.18
CA PRO A 144 29.14 -34.28 -40.53
C PRO A 144 28.04 -34.05 -41.59
N ASP A 145 26.77 -34.00 -41.17
CA ASP A 145 25.60 -33.72 -42.01
C ASP A 145 25.47 -32.24 -42.45
N GLY A 146 26.34 -31.37 -41.94
CA GLY A 146 26.29 -29.91 -42.09
C GLY A 146 25.53 -29.18 -40.98
N THR A 147 25.07 -29.86 -39.92
CA THR A 147 24.43 -29.16 -38.78
C THR A 147 25.49 -28.40 -37.97
N VAL A 148 25.24 -27.10 -37.76
CA VAL A 148 26.05 -26.20 -36.95
C VAL A 148 25.33 -25.95 -35.63
N LEU A 149 25.98 -26.24 -34.50
CA LEU A 149 25.55 -25.80 -33.18
C LEU A 149 26.42 -24.61 -32.75
N TYR A 150 25.78 -23.45 -32.62
CA TYR A 150 26.35 -22.22 -32.09
C TYR A 150 25.82 -22.00 -30.68
N GLY A 151 26.71 -21.78 -29.71
CA GLY A 151 26.33 -21.49 -28.32
C GLY A 151 26.99 -20.21 -27.83
N LEU A 152 26.25 -19.40 -27.09
CA LEU A 152 26.69 -18.13 -26.48
C LEU A 152 26.32 -18.12 -24.99
N ARG A 153 27.21 -17.60 -24.12
CA ARG A 153 26.82 -17.20 -22.76
C ARG A 153 26.56 -15.69 -22.74
N ILE A 154 25.31 -15.31 -22.53
CA ILE A 154 24.82 -13.93 -22.60
C ILE A 154 24.24 -13.53 -21.25
N THR A 155 24.53 -12.31 -20.81
CA THR A 155 23.69 -11.60 -19.83
C THR A 155 22.98 -10.46 -20.54
N THR A 156 21.67 -10.33 -20.37
CA THR A 156 20.83 -9.26 -20.94
C THR A 156 19.98 -8.61 -19.86
N THR A 157 19.89 -7.29 -19.88
CA THR A 157 18.94 -6.51 -19.07
C THR A 157 17.74 -6.17 -19.93
N ALA A 158 16.69 -7.01 -19.85
CA ALA A 158 15.50 -6.90 -20.68
C ALA A 158 14.42 -6.05 -19.98
N ALA A 159 13.80 -5.14 -20.73
CA ALA A 159 12.69 -4.32 -20.28
C ALA A 159 11.45 -5.18 -19.97
N CYS A 160 10.75 -4.85 -18.88
CA CYS A 160 9.49 -5.50 -18.50
C CYS A 160 8.50 -4.44 -18.00
N MET A 161 7.39 -4.29 -18.73
CA MET A 161 6.33 -3.33 -18.39
C MET A 161 5.42 -3.89 -17.29
N MET A 162 5.71 -3.55 -16.04
CA MET A 162 5.00 -4.08 -14.87
C MET A 162 3.70 -3.31 -14.57
N ASP A 163 2.59 -4.02 -14.30
CA ASP A 163 1.39 -3.41 -13.71
C ASP A 163 1.45 -3.54 -12.18
N LEU A 164 1.77 -2.43 -11.52
CA LEU A 164 1.97 -2.37 -10.07
C LEU A 164 0.72 -1.86 -9.33
N ARG A 165 -0.46 -1.83 -9.97
CA ARG A 165 -1.73 -1.45 -9.32
C ARG A 165 -2.07 -2.35 -8.12
N ARG A 166 -1.80 -3.66 -8.23
CA ARG A 166 -1.99 -4.64 -7.15
C ARG A 166 -0.81 -4.75 -6.17
N TYR A 167 0.26 -3.97 -6.35
CA TYR A 167 1.49 -4.09 -5.56
C TYR A 167 1.27 -3.95 -4.04
N PRO A 168 1.83 -4.83 -3.19
CA PRO A 168 2.75 -5.96 -3.47
C PRO A 168 2.07 -7.33 -3.63
N LEU A 169 0.78 -7.39 -3.96
CA LEU A 169 0.00 -8.61 -4.23
C LEU A 169 -0.13 -8.87 -5.75
N ASP A 170 0.92 -8.54 -6.49
CA ASP A 170 0.98 -8.57 -7.95
C ASP A 170 1.64 -9.85 -8.52
N GLU A 171 1.14 -10.25 -9.68
CA GLU A 171 1.78 -11.22 -10.58
C GLU A 171 2.20 -10.47 -11.85
N GLN A 172 3.48 -10.50 -12.19
CA GLN A 172 4.06 -9.84 -13.36
C GLN A 172 4.34 -10.86 -14.47
N ASN A 173 4.17 -10.44 -15.72
CA ASN A 173 4.58 -11.22 -16.88
C ASN A 173 5.72 -10.50 -17.61
N CYS A 174 6.94 -10.99 -17.42
CA CYS A 174 8.13 -10.47 -18.10
C CYS A 174 8.49 -11.37 -19.27
N THR A 175 8.81 -10.76 -20.42
CA THR A 175 9.06 -11.48 -21.68
C THR A 175 10.46 -11.20 -22.23
N LEU A 176 11.07 -12.24 -22.79
CA LEU A 176 12.24 -12.16 -23.65
C LEU A 176 11.77 -12.44 -25.09
N GLU A 177 11.76 -11.41 -25.93
CA GLU A 177 11.41 -11.53 -27.36
C GLU A 177 12.68 -11.62 -28.22
N ILE A 178 12.77 -12.64 -29.07
CA ILE A 178 13.94 -13.01 -29.88
C ILE A 178 13.56 -12.99 -31.36
N GLU A 179 14.32 -12.28 -32.19
CA GLU A 179 13.93 -11.94 -33.58
C GLU A 179 15.14 -11.86 -34.51
N SER A 180 14.94 -12.03 -35.82
CA SER A 180 15.96 -11.77 -36.86
C SER A 180 15.87 -10.32 -37.32
N TYR A 181 17.01 -9.67 -37.50
CA TYR A 181 17.05 -8.23 -37.79
C TYR A 181 16.86 -7.90 -39.27
N GLY A 182 17.61 -8.57 -40.15
CA GLY A 182 17.61 -8.33 -41.60
C GLY A 182 16.84 -9.39 -42.40
N TYR A 183 16.82 -10.65 -41.97
CA TYR A 183 16.19 -11.73 -42.73
C TYR A 183 14.69 -11.84 -42.41
N THR A 184 13.88 -11.87 -43.47
CA THR A 184 12.43 -12.05 -43.36
C THR A 184 12.07 -13.53 -43.20
N THR A 185 10.79 -13.83 -42.96
CA THR A 185 10.27 -15.22 -42.89
C THR A 185 10.51 -16.06 -44.14
N ASP A 186 10.86 -15.43 -45.26
CA ASP A 186 11.11 -16.06 -46.54
C ASP A 186 12.59 -16.50 -46.67
N ASP A 187 13.46 -15.96 -45.79
CA ASP A 187 14.88 -16.28 -45.68
C ASP A 187 15.25 -17.10 -44.45
N ILE A 188 14.51 -16.95 -43.34
CA ILE A 188 14.81 -17.60 -42.06
C ILE A 188 13.53 -17.98 -41.32
N GLU A 189 13.51 -19.15 -40.68
CA GLU A 189 12.42 -19.58 -39.79
C GLU A 189 12.95 -20.02 -38.43
N PHE A 190 12.28 -19.59 -37.36
CA PHE A 190 12.66 -19.91 -35.98
C PHE A 190 11.70 -20.89 -35.33
N TYR A 191 12.25 -21.84 -34.59
CA TYR A 191 11.47 -22.80 -33.80
C TYR A 191 12.16 -23.15 -32.48
N TRP A 192 11.38 -23.59 -31.49
CA TRP A 192 11.88 -24.07 -30.21
C TRP A 192 12.38 -25.51 -30.36
N ARG A 193 13.67 -25.76 -30.10
CA ARG A 193 14.29 -27.06 -30.33
C ARG A 193 13.95 -28.05 -29.20
N GLY A 194 12.83 -28.74 -29.36
CA GLY A 194 12.29 -29.70 -28.38
C GLY A 194 11.02 -29.21 -27.68
N ASP A 195 10.32 -28.24 -28.29
CA ASP A 195 9.08 -27.65 -27.81
C ASP A 195 9.17 -27.28 -26.32
N ASP A 196 8.36 -27.88 -25.44
CA ASP A 196 8.36 -27.61 -23.99
C ASP A 196 9.75 -27.74 -23.33
N ASN A 197 10.64 -28.59 -23.85
CA ASN A 197 11.98 -28.82 -23.31
C ASN A 197 13.05 -27.90 -23.89
N ALA A 198 12.70 -26.95 -24.76
CA ALA A 198 13.64 -26.01 -25.38
C ALA A 198 14.12 -24.88 -24.44
N VAL A 199 13.62 -24.82 -23.20
CA VAL A 199 14.10 -23.91 -22.16
C VAL A 199 14.34 -24.67 -20.85
N THR A 200 15.59 -24.77 -20.44
CA THR A 200 16.02 -25.46 -19.20
C THR A 200 16.53 -24.47 -18.15
N GLY A 201 16.80 -24.97 -16.95
CA GLY A 201 17.30 -24.17 -15.83
C GLY A 201 16.22 -23.45 -15.00
N VAL A 202 15.03 -23.19 -15.55
CA VAL A 202 13.93 -22.42 -14.90
C VAL A 202 13.65 -22.86 -13.47
N THR A 203 13.58 -24.17 -13.22
CA THR A 203 13.27 -24.76 -11.89
C THR A 203 14.39 -24.64 -10.86
N LYS A 204 15.56 -24.13 -11.23
CA LYS A 204 16.71 -23.87 -10.35
C LYS A 204 16.88 -22.38 -10.00
N ILE A 205 16.02 -21.51 -10.52
CA ILE A 205 16.13 -20.06 -10.33
C ILE A 205 15.51 -19.67 -8.98
N GLU A 206 16.37 -19.44 -7.99
CA GLU A 206 15.97 -18.87 -6.70
C GLU A 206 16.01 -17.34 -6.76
N LEU A 207 14.85 -16.70 -6.62
CA LEU A 207 14.72 -15.24 -6.51
C LEU A 207 14.31 -14.87 -5.07
N PRO A 208 14.94 -13.86 -4.44
CA PRO A 208 14.64 -13.54 -3.03
C PRO A 208 13.24 -12.90 -2.86
N GLN A 209 12.81 -12.08 -3.82
CA GLN A 209 11.60 -11.26 -3.75
C GLN A 209 10.42 -11.82 -4.58
N PHE A 210 10.68 -12.80 -5.43
CA PHE A 210 9.71 -13.38 -6.36
C PHE A 210 9.77 -14.91 -6.37
N SER A 211 8.71 -15.54 -6.84
CA SER A 211 8.64 -16.96 -7.20
C SER A 211 8.23 -17.07 -8.67
N ILE A 212 8.86 -17.97 -9.43
CA ILE A 212 8.42 -18.29 -10.79
C ILE A 212 7.26 -19.29 -10.68
N VAL A 213 6.10 -18.91 -11.19
CA VAL A 213 4.88 -19.74 -11.14
C VAL A 213 4.77 -20.64 -12.36
N ASP A 214 5.11 -20.09 -13.53
CA ASP A 214 4.87 -20.68 -14.84
C ASP A 214 5.79 -20.01 -15.87
N TYR A 215 6.08 -20.68 -16.97
CA TYR A 215 6.78 -20.09 -18.12
C TYR A 215 6.18 -20.61 -19.43
N LYS A 216 6.14 -19.75 -20.46
CA LYS A 216 5.49 -20.07 -21.73
C LYS A 216 6.38 -19.76 -22.92
N LEU A 217 6.39 -20.69 -23.86
CA LEU A 217 7.09 -20.60 -25.13
C LEU A 217 6.08 -20.26 -26.21
N ILE A 218 6.33 -19.18 -26.94
CA ILE A 218 5.45 -18.70 -28.01
C ILE A 218 6.29 -18.54 -29.27
N THR A 219 5.78 -19.05 -30.39
CA THR A 219 6.30 -18.80 -31.75
C THR A 219 5.28 -17.95 -32.48
N LYS A 220 5.69 -16.81 -33.03
CA LYS A 220 4.82 -15.90 -33.79
C LYS A 220 5.54 -15.31 -34.99
N LYS A 221 4.79 -14.99 -36.04
CA LYS A 221 5.26 -14.14 -37.15
C LYS A 221 4.72 -12.72 -36.92
N VAL A 222 5.57 -11.72 -37.11
CA VAL A 222 5.25 -10.30 -36.90
C VAL A 222 5.52 -9.51 -38.18
N VAL A 223 4.78 -8.41 -38.39
CA VAL A 223 4.82 -7.65 -39.64
C VAL A 223 5.24 -6.21 -39.35
N PHE A 224 6.30 -5.77 -40.02
CA PHE A 224 6.79 -4.39 -40.02
C PHE A 224 6.65 -3.78 -41.43
N SER A 225 6.95 -2.49 -41.56
CA SER A 225 6.96 -1.79 -42.86
C SER A 225 8.00 -2.33 -43.86
N THR A 226 8.99 -3.09 -43.39
CA THR A 226 10.05 -3.70 -44.20
C THR A 226 9.76 -5.14 -44.64
N GLY A 227 8.84 -5.85 -43.96
CA GLY A 227 8.56 -7.26 -44.22
C GLY A 227 7.95 -8.01 -43.04
N SER A 228 7.82 -9.33 -43.19
CA SER A 228 7.41 -10.24 -42.10
C SER A 228 8.63 -10.92 -41.49
N TYR A 229 8.69 -11.01 -40.16
CA TYR A 229 9.83 -11.54 -39.42
C TYR A 229 9.40 -12.66 -38.45
N PRO A 230 10.21 -13.71 -38.24
CA PRO A 230 9.95 -14.72 -37.24
C PRO A 230 10.39 -14.24 -35.86
N ARG A 231 9.52 -14.40 -34.86
CA ARG A 231 9.81 -14.02 -33.47
C ARG A 231 9.45 -15.16 -32.52
N LEU A 232 10.42 -15.55 -31.69
CA LEU A 232 10.18 -16.39 -30.52
C LEU A 232 9.99 -15.50 -29.29
N SER A 233 9.18 -15.93 -28.33
CA SER A 233 8.97 -15.22 -27.08
C SER A 233 8.92 -16.22 -25.91
N LEU A 234 9.78 -15.98 -24.93
CA LEU A 234 9.82 -16.68 -23.65
C LEU A 234 9.19 -15.77 -22.59
N SER A 235 8.08 -16.20 -22.01
CA SER A 235 7.25 -15.43 -21.07
C SER A 235 7.33 -16.07 -19.68
N PHE A 236 7.77 -15.30 -18.67
CA PHE A 236 7.87 -15.74 -17.28
C PHE A 236 6.74 -15.15 -16.44
N LYS A 237 5.98 -15.99 -15.74
CA LYS A 237 5.00 -15.54 -14.74
C LYS A 237 5.67 -15.44 -13.36
N LEU A 238 6.04 -14.22 -12.97
CA LEU A 238 6.67 -13.91 -11.69
C LEU A 238 5.60 -13.50 -10.67
N LYS A 239 5.58 -14.15 -9.51
CA LYS A 239 4.68 -13.81 -8.38
C LYS A 239 5.48 -13.24 -7.23
N ARG A 240 5.02 -12.15 -6.62
CA ARG A 240 5.75 -11.49 -5.53
C ARG A 240 5.62 -12.24 -4.21
N ASN A 241 6.73 -12.36 -3.48
CA ASN A 241 6.77 -12.99 -2.16
C ASN A 241 6.34 -11.97 -1.09
N ILE A 242 5.12 -12.10 -0.57
CA ILE A 242 4.45 -11.10 0.28
C ILE A 242 5.06 -10.93 1.70
N GLY A 243 5.80 -11.93 2.20
CA GLY A 243 6.23 -12.01 3.61
C GLY A 243 7.07 -10.83 4.11
N TYR A 244 7.96 -10.29 3.26
CA TYR A 244 8.77 -9.10 3.57
C TYR A 244 7.89 -7.88 3.87
N PHE A 245 6.91 -7.61 3.00
CA PHE A 245 5.99 -6.48 3.14
C PHE A 245 5.05 -6.63 4.34
N ILE A 246 4.68 -7.86 4.72
CA ILE A 246 3.91 -8.11 5.95
C ILE A 246 4.68 -7.62 7.17
N LEU A 247 5.95 -8.00 7.30
CA LEU A 247 6.77 -7.63 8.46
C LEU A 247 7.22 -6.16 8.45
N GLN A 248 7.57 -5.60 7.29
CA GLN A 248 8.12 -4.24 7.19
C GLN A 248 7.05 -3.14 7.06
N THR A 249 5.88 -3.44 6.47
CA THR A 249 4.82 -2.43 6.23
C THR A 249 3.54 -2.75 6.99
N TYR A 250 2.88 -3.88 6.70
CA TYR A 250 1.54 -4.12 7.21
C TYR A 250 1.51 -4.23 8.74
N MET A 251 2.44 -4.98 9.34
CA MET A 251 2.54 -5.13 10.80
C MET A 251 2.79 -3.79 11.52
N PRO A 252 3.81 -2.96 11.18
CA PRO A 252 3.96 -1.63 11.76
C PRO A 252 2.73 -0.74 11.61
N SER A 253 2.10 -0.67 10.43
CA SER A 253 0.90 0.15 10.23
C SER A 253 -0.30 -0.33 11.07
N ILE A 254 -0.47 -1.64 11.26
CA ILE A 254 -1.49 -2.20 12.17
C ILE A 254 -1.19 -1.78 13.62
N LEU A 255 0.05 -1.97 14.08
CA LEU A 255 0.46 -1.66 15.45
C LEU A 255 0.33 -0.15 15.75
N ILE A 256 0.71 0.73 14.82
CA ILE A 256 0.52 2.19 14.95
C ILE A 256 -0.96 2.57 15.01
N THR A 257 -1.81 1.90 14.22
CA THR A 257 -3.26 2.14 14.26
C THR A 257 -3.84 1.71 15.61
N ILE A 258 -3.43 0.55 16.16
CA ILE A 258 -3.83 0.07 17.49
C ILE A 258 -3.32 1.02 18.59
N LEU A 259 -2.07 1.51 18.49
CA LEU A 259 -1.50 2.48 19.43
C LEU A 259 -2.30 3.80 19.47
N SER A 260 -2.87 4.24 18.34
CA SER A 260 -3.74 5.43 18.33
C SER A 260 -4.98 5.27 19.23
N TRP A 261 -5.49 4.05 19.41
CA TRP A 261 -6.67 3.77 20.23
C TRP A 261 -6.39 3.77 21.74
N VAL A 262 -5.12 3.79 22.16
CA VAL A 262 -4.72 3.95 23.58
C VAL A 262 -5.20 5.31 24.11
N SER A 263 -5.31 6.33 23.23
CA SER A 263 -5.85 7.64 23.57
C SER A 263 -7.27 7.59 24.18
N PHE A 264 -8.13 6.67 23.71
CA PHE A 264 -9.50 6.50 24.20
C PHE A 264 -9.56 5.91 25.62
N TRP A 265 -8.47 5.32 26.13
CA TRP A 265 -8.38 4.74 27.47
C TRP A 265 -7.78 5.67 28.52
N ILE A 266 -7.02 6.68 28.08
CA ILE A 266 -6.46 7.74 28.93
C ILE A 266 -7.57 8.73 29.32
N ASN A 267 -7.64 9.19 30.57
CA ASN A 267 -8.64 10.18 31.01
C ASN A 267 -8.55 11.48 30.19
N TYR A 268 -9.70 12.11 29.89
CA TYR A 268 -9.76 13.32 29.05
C TYR A 268 -9.01 14.52 29.66
N ASP A 269 -8.83 14.56 30.98
CA ASP A 269 -8.04 15.59 31.67
C ASP A 269 -6.55 15.57 31.29
N ALA A 270 -6.01 14.41 30.89
CA ALA A 270 -4.62 14.24 30.46
C ALA A 270 -4.40 14.68 29.00
N SER A 271 -4.83 15.92 28.71
CA SER A 271 -4.82 16.57 27.39
C SER A 271 -3.49 16.41 26.64
N ALA A 272 -2.37 16.74 27.29
CA ALA A 272 -1.03 16.63 26.71
C ALA A 272 -0.68 15.21 26.24
N ALA A 273 -1.08 14.18 26.99
CA ALA A 273 -0.80 12.78 26.66
C ALA A 273 -1.62 12.31 25.44
N ARG A 274 -2.93 12.65 25.39
CA ARG A 274 -3.77 12.34 24.23
C ARG A 274 -3.28 13.05 22.96
N VAL A 275 -2.91 14.33 23.05
CA VAL A 275 -2.35 15.10 21.93
C VAL A 275 -1.02 14.51 21.45
N ALA A 276 -0.10 14.21 22.36
CA ALA A 276 1.22 13.69 22.01
C ALA A 276 1.11 12.35 21.25
N LEU A 277 0.29 11.42 21.74
CA LEU A 277 0.04 10.13 21.05
C LEU A 277 -0.59 10.32 19.67
N GLY A 278 -1.60 11.19 19.54
CA GLY A 278 -2.26 11.46 18.27
C GLY A 278 -1.33 12.10 17.22
N ILE A 279 -0.54 13.11 17.62
CA ILE A 279 0.43 13.75 16.70
C ILE A 279 1.56 12.78 16.33
N THR A 280 2.09 12.03 17.31
CA THR A 280 3.20 11.09 17.06
C THR A 280 2.77 9.95 16.13
N THR A 281 1.58 9.38 16.31
CA THR A 281 1.08 8.31 15.42
C THR A 281 0.82 8.81 13.99
N VAL A 282 0.30 10.04 13.80
CA VAL A 282 0.21 10.67 12.46
C VAL A 282 1.60 10.88 11.84
N LEU A 283 2.58 11.33 12.63
CA LEU A 283 3.96 11.53 12.16
C LEU A 283 4.61 10.20 11.75
N THR A 284 4.59 9.17 12.59
CA THR A 284 5.16 7.86 12.26
C THR A 284 4.52 7.23 11.03
N MET A 285 3.19 7.38 10.87
CA MET A 285 2.49 6.92 9.67
C MET A 285 2.92 7.71 8.42
N THR A 286 3.21 9.00 8.56
CA THR A 286 3.78 9.82 7.48
C THR A 286 5.20 9.35 7.11
N THR A 287 6.05 9.03 8.07
CA THR A 287 7.41 8.51 7.84
C THR A 287 7.42 7.16 7.10
N ILE A 288 6.48 6.26 7.43
CA ILE A 288 6.30 5.00 6.68
C ILE A 288 5.89 5.30 5.23
N ASN A 289 4.98 6.25 5.03
CA ASN A 289 4.51 6.64 3.70
C ASN A 289 5.59 7.33 2.85
N THR A 290 6.55 8.05 3.45
CA THR A 290 7.69 8.61 2.69
C THR A 290 8.71 7.53 2.35
N HIS A 291 9.09 6.68 3.30
CA HIS A 291 10.06 5.60 3.07
C HIS A 291 9.63 4.65 1.92
N LEU A 292 8.35 4.26 1.90
CA LEU A 292 7.79 3.40 0.85
C LEU A 292 7.57 4.11 -0.51
N ARG A 293 7.82 5.43 -0.59
CA ARG A 293 7.89 6.18 -1.86
C ARG A 293 9.32 6.38 -2.37
N GLU A 294 10.31 6.15 -1.52
CA GLU A 294 11.74 6.19 -1.88
C GLU A 294 12.22 4.85 -2.43
N THR A 295 11.68 3.74 -1.93
CA THR A 295 12.03 2.37 -2.38
C THR A 295 11.33 1.93 -3.67
N LEU A 296 10.37 2.71 -4.18
CA LEU A 296 9.52 2.34 -5.32
C LEU A 296 9.65 3.31 -6.50
N PRO A 297 9.40 2.85 -7.75
CA PRO A 297 9.25 3.73 -8.91
C PRO A 297 8.20 4.83 -8.67
N LYS A 298 8.49 6.05 -9.15
CA LYS A 298 7.59 7.21 -9.09
C LYS A 298 6.44 7.06 -10.09
N ILE A 299 5.45 6.26 -9.71
CA ILE A 299 4.30 5.89 -10.54
C ILE A 299 3.13 6.86 -10.35
N PRO A 300 2.46 7.31 -11.43
CA PRO A 300 1.37 8.29 -11.37
C PRO A 300 -0.01 7.71 -11.01
N TYR A 301 -0.13 6.39 -10.84
CA TYR A 301 -1.36 5.72 -10.41
C TYR A 301 -1.26 5.16 -8.98
N VAL A 302 -2.41 5.04 -8.31
CA VAL A 302 -2.51 4.53 -6.94
C VAL A 302 -2.31 3.02 -6.91
N LYS A 303 -1.47 2.54 -6.00
CA LYS A 303 -1.17 1.11 -5.77
C LYS A 303 -1.99 0.58 -4.60
N ALA A 304 -2.19 -0.74 -4.50
CA ALA A 304 -2.89 -1.38 -3.37
C ALA A 304 -2.29 -0.98 -2.01
N ILE A 305 -0.96 -0.99 -1.90
CA ILE A 305 -0.25 -0.53 -0.70
C ILE A 305 -0.55 0.93 -0.35
N ASP A 306 -0.72 1.83 -1.33
CA ASP A 306 -1.05 3.23 -1.06
C ASP A 306 -2.48 3.36 -0.50
N MET A 307 -3.42 2.55 -1.00
CA MET A 307 -4.79 2.48 -0.48
C MET A 307 -4.83 1.95 0.95
N TYR A 308 -4.03 0.92 1.26
CA TYR A 308 -3.90 0.40 2.63
C TYR A 308 -3.37 1.47 3.60
N LEU A 309 -2.25 2.08 3.22
CA LEU A 309 -1.58 3.11 4.01
C LEU A 309 -2.44 4.37 4.19
N MET A 310 -3.17 4.79 3.15
CA MET A 310 -4.12 5.90 3.24
C MET A 310 -5.29 5.56 4.16
N GLY A 311 -5.80 4.33 4.12
CA GLY A 311 -6.81 3.84 5.06
C GLY A 311 -6.35 3.93 6.51
N CYS A 312 -5.20 3.33 6.84
CA CYS A 312 -4.60 3.42 8.19
C CYS A 312 -4.36 4.88 8.61
N PHE A 313 -3.86 5.73 7.72
CA PHE A 313 -3.67 7.16 8.00
C PHE A 313 -4.99 7.87 8.36
N VAL A 314 -6.09 7.57 7.65
CA VAL A 314 -7.42 8.10 7.98
C VAL A 314 -7.90 7.61 9.36
N PHE A 315 -7.70 6.35 9.73
CA PHE A 315 -8.06 5.87 11.07
C PHE A 315 -7.30 6.59 12.18
N VAL A 316 -5.99 6.77 12.02
CA VAL A 316 -5.14 7.49 12.98
C VAL A 316 -5.52 8.97 13.07
N PHE A 317 -5.79 9.62 11.92
CA PHE A 317 -6.28 11.01 11.89
C PHE A 317 -7.66 11.17 12.54
N MET A 318 -8.58 10.22 12.34
CA MET A 318 -9.89 10.21 13.00
C MET A 318 -9.78 10.02 14.51
N ALA A 319 -8.78 9.30 15.03
CA ALA A 319 -8.53 9.20 16.47
C ALA A 319 -8.03 10.54 17.07
N LEU A 320 -7.25 11.33 16.32
CA LEU A 320 -6.87 12.69 16.72
C LEU A 320 -8.07 13.66 16.69
N LEU A 321 -8.97 13.53 15.69
CA LEU A 321 -10.21 14.30 15.62
C LEU A 321 -11.19 13.96 16.75
N GLU A 322 -11.24 12.71 17.20
CA GLU A 322 -12.05 12.27 18.34
C GLU A 322 -11.69 13.07 19.60
N TYR A 323 -10.40 13.14 19.92
CA TYR A 323 -9.92 13.96 21.03
C TYR A 323 -10.24 15.46 20.84
N ALA A 324 -10.11 15.98 19.62
CA ALA A 324 -10.46 17.38 19.34
C ALA A 324 -11.95 17.67 19.58
N LEU A 325 -12.84 16.73 19.25
CA LEU A 325 -14.28 16.81 19.52
C LEU A 325 -14.59 16.70 21.03
N VAL A 326 -13.94 15.77 21.74
CA VAL A 326 -14.01 15.64 23.21
C VAL A 326 -13.61 16.96 23.89
N ASN A 327 -12.45 17.50 23.52
CA ASN A 327 -11.88 18.75 24.03
C ASN A 327 -12.83 19.95 23.76
N TYR A 328 -13.35 20.07 22.54
CA TYR A 328 -14.30 21.12 22.16
C TYR A 328 -15.66 21.00 22.90
N ILE A 329 -16.17 19.78 23.12
CA ILE A 329 -17.42 19.58 23.87
C ILE A 329 -17.21 19.89 25.36
N PHE A 330 -16.07 19.51 25.94
CA PHE A 330 -15.76 19.79 27.34
C PHE A 330 -15.47 21.27 27.59
N PHE A 331 -14.44 21.87 26.99
CA PHE A 331 -14.07 23.26 27.26
C PHE A 331 -14.94 24.28 26.51
N GLY A 332 -15.35 23.99 25.27
CA GLY A 332 -16.15 24.93 24.47
C GLY A 332 -17.64 24.97 24.85
N ARG A 333 -18.22 23.83 25.26
CA ARG A 333 -19.64 23.75 25.66
C ARG A 333 -19.86 23.53 27.15
N GLY A 334 -18.85 23.07 27.91
CA GLY A 334 -18.93 22.90 29.37
C GLY A 334 -19.31 24.18 30.12
N PRO A 335 -18.60 25.30 29.98
CA PRO A 335 -18.95 26.57 30.65
C PRO A 335 -20.35 27.07 30.29
N GLN A 336 -20.77 26.92 29.02
CA GLN A 336 -22.12 27.28 28.59
C GLN A 336 -23.20 26.36 29.19
N ARG A 337 -22.90 25.06 29.35
CA ARG A 337 -23.79 24.08 29.99
C ARG A 337 -23.86 24.27 31.51
N GLN A 338 -22.72 24.49 32.18
CA GLN A 338 -22.63 24.80 33.60
C GLN A 338 -23.40 26.08 33.93
N LYS A 339 -23.21 27.16 33.15
CA LYS A 339 -23.99 28.40 33.31
C LYS A 339 -25.49 28.13 33.18
N LYS A 340 -25.94 27.43 32.12
CA LYS A 340 -27.36 27.07 31.93
C LYS A 340 -27.91 26.11 32.98
N ALA A 341 -27.07 25.29 33.61
CA ALA A 341 -27.44 24.42 34.72
C ALA A 341 -27.58 25.22 36.03
N ALA A 342 -26.64 26.12 36.32
CA ALA A 342 -26.69 27.03 37.45
C ALA A 342 -27.90 28.00 37.36
N GLU A 343 -28.18 28.55 36.18
CA GLU A 343 -29.37 29.38 35.92
C GLU A 343 -30.68 28.61 36.20
N LYS A 344 -30.77 27.34 35.79
CA LYS A 344 -31.90 26.46 36.12
C LYS A 344 -31.98 26.13 37.62
N ALA A 345 -30.86 25.82 38.25
CA ALA A 345 -30.82 25.48 39.68
C ALA A 345 -31.20 26.69 40.55
N ALA A 346 -30.68 27.88 40.25
CA ALA A 346 -31.06 29.13 40.90
C ALA A 346 -32.54 29.47 40.69
N SER A 347 -33.08 29.23 39.48
CA SER A 347 -34.51 29.39 39.20
C SER A 347 -35.38 28.46 40.06
N ALA A 348 -35.03 27.17 40.12
CA ALA A 348 -35.75 26.18 40.93
C ALA A 348 -35.63 26.45 42.44
N ASN A 349 -34.47 26.90 42.92
CA ASN A 349 -34.29 27.24 44.33
C ASN A 349 -35.06 28.51 44.73
N ASN A 350 -35.11 29.51 43.85
CA ASN A 350 -35.98 30.69 44.03
C ASN A 350 -37.48 30.32 44.05
N GLU A 351 -37.92 29.40 43.18
CA GLU A 351 -39.31 28.92 43.18
C GLU A 351 -39.64 28.16 44.48
N LYS A 352 -38.75 27.28 44.94
CA LYS A 352 -38.87 26.60 46.23
C LYS A 352 -38.91 27.59 47.41
N MET A 353 -38.02 28.58 47.44
CA MET A 353 -37.98 29.61 48.48
C MET A 353 -39.28 30.43 48.52
N ARG A 354 -39.86 30.79 47.37
CA ARG A 354 -41.18 31.47 47.32
C ARG A 354 -42.30 30.58 47.85
N LEU A 355 -42.28 29.27 47.59
CA LEU A 355 -43.25 28.32 48.14
C LEU A 355 -43.12 28.17 49.67
N ASP A 356 -41.90 28.13 50.20
CA ASP A 356 -41.69 27.97 51.65
C ASP A 356 -41.94 29.28 52.42
N VAL A 357 -41.59 30.45 51.88
CA VAL A 357 -42.02 31.76 52.44
C VAL A 357 -43.55 31.87 52.47
N ASN A 358 -44.24 31.47 51.39
CA ASN A 358 -45.70 31.45 51.36
C ASN A 358 -46.29 30.50 52.43
N LYS A 359 -45.65 29.35 52.72
CA LYS A 359 -46.09 28.46 53.82
C LYS A 359 -45.93 29.09 55.21
N ILE A 360 -44.82 29.81 55.45
CA ILE A 360 -44.57 30.49 56.73
C ILE A 360 -45.63 31.56 56.95
N PHE A 361 -45.83 32.45 55.97
CA PHE A 361 -46.85 33.50 56.04
C PHE A 361 -48.28 32.94 56.25
N TYR A 362 -48.60 31.79 55.63
CA TYR A 362 -49.88 31.11 55.83
C TYR A 362 -50.01 30.38 57.19
N LYS A 363 -48.89 30.07 57.87
CA LYS A 363 -48.91 29.61 59.27
C LYS A 363 -49.14 30.77 60.22
N ASP A 364 -48.42 31.89 60.06
CA ASP A 364 -48.50 33.03 60.98
C ASP A 364 -49.91 33.65 60.99
N ILE A 365 -50.53 33.81 59.81
CA ILE A 365 -51.93 34.23 59.67
C ILE A 365 -52.90 33.25 60.35
N LYS A 366 -52.56 31.96 60.43
CA LYS A 366 -53.38 30.94 61.11
C LYS A 366 -53.19 30.88 62.62
N GLN A 367 -52.08 31.37 63.16
CA GLN A 367 -51.80 31.35 64.60
C GLN A 367 -52.13 32.68 65.29
N ASN A 368 -51.95 33.83 64.62
CA ASN A 368 -52.21 35.17 65.18
C ASN A 368 -53.51 35.81 64.66
N GLY A 369 -54.55 34.99 64.40
CA GLY A 369 -55.78 35.38 63.68
C GLY A 369 -56.74 36.38 64.37
N THR A 370 -56.34 37.05 65.45
CA THR A 370 -57.20 37.95 66.25
C THR A 370 -56.57 39.29 66.63
N GLN A 371 -55.67 39.84 65.81
CA GLN A 371 -55.25 41.25 65.89
C GLN A 371 -54.85 41.81 64.50
N TYR A 372 -54.45 43.09 64.44
CA TYR A 372 -54.07 43.81 63.21
C TYR A 372 -55.19 44.04 62.18
N ARG A 373 -56.26 44.73 62.60
CA ARG A 373 -57.24 45.35 61.69
C ARG A 373 -57.21 46.90 61.72
N SER A 374 -56.02 47.49 61.79
CA SER A 374 -55.83 48.96 61.69
C SER A 374 -54.35 49.35 61.59
N LEU A 375 -53.80 49.49 60.38
CA LEU A 375 -52.61 50.33 60.13
C LEU A 375 -52.45 50.70 58.64
N TRP A 376 -53.25 51.66 58.17
CA TRP A 376 -53.04 52.36 56.90
C TRP A 376 -53.13 53.87 57.15
N ASP A 377 -52.03 54.49 57.54
CA ASP A 377 -51.90 55.95 57.68
C ASP A 377 -50.50 56.40 57.20
N PRO A 378 -50.38 57.11 56.05
CA PRO A 378 -49.09 57.34 55.40
C PRO A 378 -48.60 58.82 55.42
N THR A 379 -48.40 59.43 56.59
CA THR A 379 -47.70 60.73 56.74
C THR A 379 -47.12 60.94 58.14
N GLY A 380 -45.90 61.50 58.25
CA GLY A 380 -45.40 62.13 59.48
C GLY A 380 -44.02 61.68 59.95
N ASN A 381 -43.00 62.52 59.76
CA ASN A 381 -41.66 62.31 60.30
C ASN A 381 -41.62 62.65 61.81
N LEU A 382 -40.80 61.93 62.60
CA LEU A 382 -39.63 62.49 63.32
C LEU A 382 -38.89 61.42 64.16
N SER A 383 -37.66 61.72 64.54
CA SER A 383 -36.68 60.84 65.19
C SER A 383 -35.88 61.62 66.26
N PRO A 384 -34.84 61.06 66.90
CA PRO A 384 -34.82 59.88 67.78
C PRO A 384 -34.19 60.19 69.16
N THR A 385 -34.22 59.29 70.16
CA THR A 385 -33.08 59.14 71.11
C THR A 385 -33.11 57.92 72.07
N ARG A 386 -31.91 57.33 72.25
CA ARG A 386 -31.31 56.74 73.48
C ARG A 386 -31.77 55.39 74.08
N ARG A 387 -30.71 54.58 74.32
CA ARG A 387 -30.41 53.67 75.45
C ARG A 387 -30.83 52.18 75.41
N THR A 388 -29.92 51.40 74.81
CA THR A 388 -29.15 50.30 75.45
C THR A 388 -29.86 49.25 76.32
N THR A 389 -29.81 48.01 75.86
CA THR A 389 -29.38 46.84 76.66
C THR A 389 -28.88 45.74 75.72
N ASN A 390 -27.84 45.00 76.11
CA ASN A 390 -27.30 43.91 75.29
C ASN A 390 -28.09 42.62 75.53
N TYR A 391 -28.36 41.89 74.45
CA TYR A 391 -28.57 40.45 74.47
C TYR A 391 -27.84 39.85 73.25
N ASP A 392 -26.84 39.02 73.51
CA ASP A 392 -26.14 38.28 72.46
C ASP A 392 -27.05 37.17 71.90
N PHE A 393 -27.21 37.14 70.58
CA PHE A 393 -27.62 35.93 69.87
C PHE A 393 -26.75 35.80 68.61
N SER A 394 -25.95 34.73 68.56
CA SER A 394 -24.84 34.56 67.62
C SER A 394 -25.17 33.58 66.49
N LEU A 395 -24.47 33.77 65.35
CA LEU A 395 -24.56 32.99 64.10
C LEU A 395 -25.94 33.05 63.41
N TYR A 396 -26.05 33.35 62.11
CA TYR A 396 -25.09 33.10 61.03
C TYR A 396 -24.77 34.35 60.19
N THR A 397 -23.60 34.93 60.41
CA THR A 397 -22.87 35.65 59.36
C THR A 397 -22.17 34.62 58.48
N MET A 398 -22.39 34.64 57.16
CA MET A 398 -21.56 33.87 56.24
C MET A 398 -20.34 34.71 55.87
N ASP A 399 -19.19 34.36 56.43
CA ASP A 399 -17.91 35.00 56.10
C ASP A 399 -17.50 34.70 54.65
N PRO A 400 -16.85 35.64 53.94
CA PRO A 400 -16.57 35.54 52.50
C PRO A 400 -15.35 34.65 52.17
N HIS A 401 -15.20 33.49 52.82
CA HIS A 401 -13.98 32.68 52.79
C HIS A 401 -14.20 31.16 52.64
N GLU A 402 -14.95 30.70 51.63
CA GLU A 402 -14.93 29.27 51.25
C GLU A 402 -15.20 28.95 49.76
N ASN A 403 -15.17 29.94 48.85
CA ASN A 403 -15.44 29.75 47.41
C ASN A 403 -14.32 30.32 46.50
N ILE A 404 -13.05 29.98 46.76
CA ILE A 404 -11.92 30.34 45.89
C ILE A 404 -11.00 29.12 45.67
N LEU A 405 -11.47 28.15 44.87
CA LEU A 405 -10.66 27.05 44.34
C LEU A 405 -11.10 26.70 42.90
N LEU A 406 -10.70 27.52 41.92
CA LEU A 406 -9.89 27.09 40.76
C LEU A 406 -9.61 28.27 39.81
N SER A 407 -8.78 29.23 40.25
CA SER A 407 -8.26 30.32 39.42
C SER A 407 -6.74 30.38 39.51
N THR A 408 -6.08 30.68 38.39
CA THR A 408 -4.64 31.05 38.29
C THR A 408 -3.66 30.13 39.03
N LEU A 409 -3.31 29.00 38.40
CA LEU A 409 -2.03 28.34 38.64
C LEU A 409 -1.01 28.81 37.60
N GLU A 410 -0.52 30.04 37.76
CA GLU A 410 0.63 30.55 37.01
C GLU A 410 1.90 29.85 37.50
N ILE A 411 2.25 28.73 36.87
CA ILE A 411 3.54 28.06 37.13
C ILE A 411 4.65 28.86 36.44
N LYS A 412 5.12 29.92 37.10
CA LYS A 412 6.46 30.46 36.86
C LYS A 412 7.47 29.40 37.28
N ASN A 413 8.23 28.89 36.33
CA ASN A 413 9.43 28.10 36.59
C ASN A 413 10.59 28.71 35.81
N GLU A 414 11.37 29.56 36.48
CA GLU A 414 12.60 30.14 35.92
C GLU A 414 13.75 29.13 36.06
N MET A 415 14.37 28.75 34.95
CA MET A 415 15.83 28.53 34.76
C MET A 415 16.13 27.80 33.43
N ALA A 416 17.41 27.76 33.04
CA ALA A 416 17.97 27.02 31.89
C ALA A 416 17.61 27.54 30.47
N THR A 417 18.15 28.71 30.18
CA THR A 417 18.64 29.18 28.86
C THR A 417 19.03 28.10 27.82
N SER A 418 18.49 28.20 26.59
CA SER A 418 19.32 28.30 25.37
C SER A 418 18.56 28.89 24.15
N GLU A 419 19.02 30.07 23.75
CA GLU A 419 19.28 30.55 22.38
C GLU A 419 18.59 29.89 21.16
N ALA A 420 17.68 30.63 20.51
CA ALA A 420 17.79 31.01 19.08
C ALA A 420 16.62 31.93 18.66
N VAL A 421 16.88 33.20 18.30
CA VAL A 421 15.85 34.15 17.80
C VAL A 421 16.35 34.97 16.63
N MET A 422 15.68 34.83 15.47
CA MET A 422 15.54 35.84 14.41
C MET A 422 14.18 35.59 13.72
N GLY A 423 13.32 36.58 13.43
CA GLY A 423 13.44 38.02 13.69
C GLY A 423 12.08 38.75 13.55
N LEU A 424 12.15 40.09 13.56
CA LEU A 424 11.06 41.09 13.45
C LEU A 424 10.27 40.91 12.12
N GLY A 425 9.08 41.47 11.85
CA GLY A 425 8.20 42.47 12.48
C GLY A 425 7.41 43.19 11.35
N ASP A 426 6.33 43.97 11.53
CA ASP A 426 5.53 44.38 12.70
C ASP A 426 4.10 44.74 12.19
N PRO A 427 2.99 44.53 12.93
CA PRO A 427 1.64 44.49 12.34
C PRO A 427 0.87 45.82 12.34
N ARG A 428 0.50 46.35 11.16
CA ARG A 428 -0.50 47.42 11.05
C ARG A 428 -1.36 47.37 9.77
N SER A 429 -2.64 47.68 9.94
CA SER A 429 -3.65 48.01 8.91
C SER A 429 -3.82 47.07 7.70
N THR A 430 -4.84 46.21 7.76
CA THR A 430 -5.76 46.04 6.62
C THR A 430 -7.18 45.75 7.12
N MET A 431 -8.13 46.66 6.87
CA MET A 431 -9.55 46.34 6.91
C MET A 431 -9.95 45.80 5.53
N LEU A 432 -10.77 44.73 5.49
CA LEU A 432 -11.78 44.55 4.45
C LEU A 432 -13.03 43.95 5.10
N ALA A 433 -14.17 44.61 4.89
CA ALA A 433 -15.49 44.10 5.26
C ALA A 433 -16.09 43.32 4.07
N TYR A 434 -17.10 42.49 4.36
CA TYR A 434 -17.98 41.91 3.33
C TYR A 434 -19.41 42.38 3.58
N ASP A 435 -20.16 42.64 2.51
CA ASP A 435 -21.38 43.44 2.49
C ASP A 435 -22.51 42.71 1.73
N ALA A 436 -23.66 43.40 1.58
CA ALA A 436 -24.75 43.22 0.62
C ALA A 436 -26.05 42.52 1.07
N SER A 437 -27.09 43.37 1.23
CA SER A 437 -28.52 43.09 0.93
C SER A 437 -29.32 42.18 1.88
N SER A 438 -30.65 42.26 2.04
CA SER A 438 -31.71 43.27 1.79
C SER A 438 -33.03 42.74 2.46
N ILE A 439 -34.24 43.36 2.51
CA ILE A 439 -34.89 44.56 1.92
C ILE A 439 -35.67 45.30 3.05
N GLN A 440 -36.12 46.53 2.84
CA GLN A 440 -36.91 47.36 3.78
C GLN A 440 -38.45 47.16 3.61
N TYR A 441 -39.29 47.50 4.61
CA TYR A 441 -40.17 48.70 4.56
C TYR A 441 -41.02 49.01 5.83
N ARG A 442 -41.42 50.29 5.90
CA ARG A 442 -42.24 51.07 6.88
C ARG A 442 -43.75 50.69 6.90
N LYS A 443 -44.65 51.13 7.83
CA LYS A 443 -44.62 51.80 9.17
C LYS A 443 -46.08 52.05 9.68
N ALA A 444 -46.29 52.06 11.01
CA ALA A 444 -47.37 52.74 11.79
C ALA A 444 -48.87 52.30 11.70
N GLY A 445 -49.58 52.52 12.81
CA GLY A 445 -51.05 52.45 12.96
C GLY A 445 -51.45 52.14 14.43
N LEU A 446 -52.19 53.03 15.11
CA LEU A 446 -52.60 52.86 16.52
C LEU A 446 -54.10 52.43 16.67
N PRO A 447 -54.55 51.96 17.85
CA PRO A 447 -55.73 51.11 17.97
C PRO A 447 -56.98 51.79 18.59
N ARG A 448 -58.13 51.09 18.56
CA ARG A 448 -59.01 50.89 19.73
C ARG A 448 -60.10 49.82 19.50
N HIS A 449 -60.73 49.42 20.62
CA HIS A 449 -61.97 48.64 20.89
C HIS A 449 -62.91 48.21 19.72
N SER A 450 -63.75 47.16 19.84
CA SER A 450 -64.24 46.50 21.08
C SER A 450 -64.62 45.01 20.91
N PHE A 451 -65.02 44.43 22.05
CA PHE A 451 -65.55 43.08 22.26
C PHE A 451 -66.62 42.61 21.26
N GLY A 452 -66.69 41.27 21.06
CA GLY A 452 -67.95 40.59 21.37
C GLY A 452 -68.54 39.61 20.35
N ARG A 453 -67.95 38.41 20.18
CA ARG A 453 -68.72 37.20 19.83
C ARG A 453 -68.06 35.89 20.29
N ASN A 454 -68.11 35.67 21.61
CA ASN A 454 -67.81 34.36 22.20
C ASN A 454 -68.92 33.35 21.85
N ALA A 455 -68.56 32.15 21.40
CA ALA A 455 -69.28 30.90 21.68
C ALA A 455 -68.49 29.68 21.16
N LEU A 456 -68.29 29.62 19.84
CA LEU A 456 -68.10 28.35 19.12
C LEU A 456 -66.69 27.73 19.26
N GLU A 457 -65.63 28.54 19.35
CA GLU A 457 -64.24 28.03 19.37
C GLU A 457 -63.89 27.20 20.62
N ARG A 458 -64.57 27.42 21.75
CA ARG A 458 -64.18 26.82 23.04
C ARG A 458 -64.25 25.28 23.04
N HIS A 459 -65.18 24.70 22.28
CA HIS A 459 -65.28 23.23 22.14
C HIS A 459 -64.20 22.64 21.24
N VAL A 460 -63.73 23.37 20.22
CA VAL A 460 -62.61 22.92 19.35
C VAL A 460 -61.28 22.99 20.11
N ALA A 461 -61.08 24.04 20.90
CA ALA A 461 -59.88 24.21 21.74
C ALA A 461 -59.71 23.05 22.74
N GLN A 462 -60.79 22.58 23.38
CA GLN A 462 -60.74 21.45 24.31
C GLN A 462 -60.42 20.10 23.65
N LYS A 463 -60.80 19.87 22.39
CA LYS A 463 -60.36 18.66 21.65
C LYS A 463 -58.88 18.75 21.25
N LYS A 464 -58.41 19.91 20.77
CA LYS A 464 -56.97 20.11 20.44
C LYS A 464 -56.06 19.97 21.68
N SER A 465 -56.47 20.45 22.85
CA SER A 465 -55.67 20.33 24.08
C SER A 465 -55.53 18.89 24.59
N ARG A 466 -56.55 18.04 24.42
CA ARG A 466 -56.48 16.61 24.76
C ARG A 466 -55.56 15.81 23.82
N LEU A 467 -55.55 16.11 22.51
CA LEU A 467 -54.59 15.51 21.56
C LEU A 467 -53.14 15.92 21.87
N ARG A 468 -52.89 17.20 22.20
CA ARG A 468 -51.55 17.70 22.54
C ARG A 468 -50.94 17.01 23.77
N ARG A 469 -51.76 16.46 24.69
CA ARG A 469 -51.31 15.68 25.85
C ARG A 469 -50.93 14.22 25.55
N ARG A 470 -51.32 13.64 24.41
CA ARG A 470 -50.84 12.32 23.98
C ARG A 470 -49.55 12.40 23.16
N ALA A 471 -49.39 13.44 22.33
CA ALA A 471 -48.14 13.69 21.60
C ALA A 471 -46.92 13.83 22.54
N SER A 472 -47.11 14.38 23.74
CA SER A 472 -46.07 14.51 24.77
C SER A 472 -45.64 13.21 25.46
N GLN A 473 -46.25 12.06 25.14
CA GLN A 473 -45.82 10.75 25.67
C GLN A 473 -44.96 9.94 24.68
N LEU A 474 -44.85 10.35 23.42
CA LEU A 474 -43.84 9.83 22.47
C LEU A 474 -42.48 10.52 22.69
N LYS A 475 -42.02 10.52 23.94
CA LYS A 475 -40.70 11.03 24.33
C LYS A 475 -39.66 9.93 24.06
N ILE A 476 -39.16 9.86 22.82
CA ILE A 476 -37.95 9.08 22.52
C ILE A 476 -36.84 9.61 23.43
N THR A 477 -36.35 8.76 24.33
CA THR A 477 -35.40 9.14 25.37
C THR A 477 -33.99 9.23 24.81
N ILE A 478 -33.67 10.38 24.22
CA ILE A 478 -32.28 10.83 24.10
C ILE A 478 -31.74 10.97 25.55
N PRO A 479 -30.69 10.23 25.94
CA PRO A 479 -30.12 10.34 27.29
C PRO A 479 -29.45 11.70 27.48
N ASP A 480 -29.40 12.17 28.73
CA ASP A 480 -28.82 13.49 29.04
C ASP A 480 -27.30 13.37 29.27
N LEU A 481 -26.55 14.35 28.79
CA LEU A 481 -25.15 14.17 28.39
C LEU A 481 -24.13 14.24 29.54
N THR A 482 -23.88 13.12 30.22
CA THR A 482 -22.61 12.83 30.95
C THR A 482 -21.52 12.31 29.98
N ASP A 483 -21.47 12.92 28.79
CA ASP A 483 -21.22 12.18 27.55
C ASP A 483 -19.77 12.10 27.07
N VAL A 484 -18.82 12.83 27.68
CA VAL A 484 -17.41 12.73 27.27
C VAL A 484 -16.91 11.30 27.42
N ASN A 485 -17.23 10.67 28.56
CA ASN A 485 -16.98 9.25 28.82
C ASN A 485 -17.87 8.29 28.00
N ALA A 486 -18.90 8.81 27.30
CA ALA A 486 -19.75 8.03 26.38
C ALA A 486 -19.19 8.05 24.95
N ILE A 487 -18.62 9.18 24.52
CA ILE A 487 -17.85 9.29 23.26
C ILE A 487 -16.65 8.34 23.33
N ASP A 488 -15.79 8.46 24.35
CA ASP A 488 -14.64 7.55 24.56
C ASP A 488 -15.08 6.07 24.53
N ARG A 489 -16.19 5.75 25.22
CA ARG A 489 -16.74 4.38 25.29
C ARG A 489 -17.23 3.87 23.94
N TRP A 490 -17.82 4.72 23.11
CA TRP A 490 -18.26 4.36 21.77
C TRP A 490 -17.06 4.21 20.82
N SER A 491 -16.09 5.14 20.88
CA SER A 491 -14.83 5.09 20.14
C SER A 491 -14.07 3.78 20.35
N ARG A 492 -13.97 3.31 21.60
CA ARG A 492 -13.35 2.01 21.97
C ARG A 492 -13.96 0.77 21.28
N ILE A 493 -15.19 0.84 20.78
CA ILE A 493 -15.85 -0.26 20.05
C ILE A 493 -15.88 0.04 18.54
N PHE A 494 -16.22 1.27 18.16
CA PHE A 494 -16.38 1.67 16.77
C PHE A 494 -15.06 1.58 15.96
N PHE A 495 -13.96 2.15 16.48
CA PHE A 495 -12.69 2.16 15.75
C PHE A 495 -12.14 0.75 15.49
N PRO A 496 -12.06 -0.18 16.47
CA PRO A 496 -11.60 -1.54 16.20
C PRO A 496 -12.49 -2.33 15.24
N VAL A 497 -13.81 -2.20 15.35
CA VAL A 497 -14.75 -2.92 14.46
C VAL A 497 -14.63 -2.44 13.02
N VAL A 498 -14.57 -1.12 12.79
CA VAL A 498 -14.46 -0.57 11.43
C VAL A 498 -13.07 -0.82 10.84
N PHE A 499 -12.00 -0.80 11.65
CA PHE A 499 -10.65 -1.17 11.18
C PHE A 499 -10.54 -2.67 10.85
N SER A 500 -11.16 -3.55 11.65
CA SER A 500 -11.22 -4.99 11.37
C SER A 500 -11.97 -5.25 10.06
N PHE A 501 -13.12 -4.61 9.84
CA PHE A 501 -13.86 -4.69 8.59
C PHE A 501 -13.05 -4.17 7.39
N PHE A 502 -12.37 -3.02 7.53
CA PHE A 502 -11.47 -2.49 6.50
C PHE A 502 -10.37 -3.48 6.11
N ASN A 503 -9.72 -4.12 7.09
CA ASN A 503 -8.71 -5.15 6.82
C ASN A 503 -9.31 -6.35 6.09
N ILE A 504 -10.45 -6.88 6.54
CA ILE A 504 -11.13 -8.01 5.90
C ILE A 504 -11.46 -7.69 4.43
N VAL A 505 -12.04 -6.52 4.16
CA VAL A 505 -12.34 -6.08 2.79
C VAL A 505 -11.07 -5.90 1.95
N TYR A 506 -10.02 -5.29 2.51
CA TYR A 506 -8.75 -5.09 1.81
C TYR A 506 -8.12 -6.42 1.38
N TRP A 507 -7.93 -7.36 2.31
CA TRP A 507 -7.31 -8.65 2.02
C TRP A 507 -8.19 -9.49 1.07
N LEU A 508 -9.52 -9.51 1.25
CA LEU A 508 -10.41 -10.21 0.32
C LEU A 508 -10.43 -9.61 -1.09
N TYR A 509 -10.22 -8.30 -1.25
CA TYR A 509 -10.23 -7.64 -2.57
C TYR A 509 -8.92 -7.76 -3.34
N TYR A 510 -7.76 -7.80 -2.65
CA TYR A 510 -6.45 -7.82 -3.31
C TYR A 510 -5.79 -9.20 -3.38
N VAL A 511 -6.19 -10.18 -2.56
CA VAL A 511 -5.67 -11.56 -2.62
C VAL A 511 -6.44 -12.42 -3.64
N ASN A 512 -7.69 -12.06 -3.97
CA ASN A 512 -8.52 -12.70 -5.00
C ASN A 512 -8.55 -11.90 -6.32
#